data_AF-A0A938YKH2-F1
#
_entry.id   AF-A0A938YKH2-F1
#
_cell.length_a   1.000
_cell.length_b   1.000
_cell.length_c   1.000
_cell.angle_alpha   90.00
_cell.angle_beta   90.00
_cell.angle_gamma   90.00
#
_symmetry.space_group_name_H-M   'P 1'
#
loop_
_entity.id
_entity.type
_entity.pdbx_description
1 polymer ?
#
loop_
_entity_poly.entity_id
_entity_poly.type
_entity_poly.pdbx_seq_one_letter_code
_entity_poly.pdbx_strand_id
1 'polypeptide(L)'
;MNLSKKMRTVLILAAVFASTFLTVFLVIASTQSAYSSPNSYVSEFEGMDITIGPKPNATDVPLDTTITIDAFSSAELNDLHTTPEVPIAGVTVEVSGPMSYKQTFYPAQLLKPATSYTVTVTIRDTPVSWSFTTTSEPYQPTISFYIATYAPWIALAAAITTAMLTGSAIWHKKHQNLKKL
;
A
#
# COMPACT_ATOMS: atom_id res chain seq x y z
N MET A 1 21.15 42.95 -1.14
CA MET A 1 22.04 42.16 -0.26
C MET A 1 22.92 41.24 -1.09
N ASN A 2 24.24 41.47 -1.10
CA ASN A 2 25.20 40.62 -1.80
C ASN A 2 25.66 39.50 -0.85
N LEU A 3 24.94 38.38 -0.84
CA LEU A 3 25.34 37.19 -0.06
C LEU A 3 26.70 36.67 -0.56
N SER A 4 27.61 36.39 0.39
CA SER A 4 28.93 35.84 0.09
C SER A 4 28.81 34.50 -0.64
N LYS A 5 29.81 34.14 -1.47
CA LYS A 5 29.83 32.86 -2.21
C LYS A 5 29.56 31.66 -1.29
N LYS A 6 30.17 31.63 -0.10
CA LYS A 6 29.98 30.55 0.89
C LYS A 6 28.52 30.45 1.34
N MET A 7 27.89 31.59 1.60
CA MET A 7 26.52 31.67 2.11
C MET A 7 25.49 31.28 1.04
N ARG A 8 25.78 31.53 -0.24
CA ARG A 8 24.96 31.02 -1.36
C ARG A 8 25.05 29.50 -1.50
N THR A 9 26.24 28.93 -1.39
CA THR A 9 26.42 27.47 -1.48
C THR A 9 25.67 26.75 -0.36
N VAL A 10 25.73 27.28 0.87
CA VAL A 10 24.99 26.72 2.03
C VAL A 10 23.48 26.78 1.80
N LEU A 11 22.96 27.88 1.25
CA LEU A 11 21.54 28.02 0.94
C LEU A 11 21.06 27.03 -0.12
N ILE A 12 21.86 26.79 -1.17
CA ILE A 12 21.54 25.80 -2.20
C ILE A 12 21.54 24.40 -1.59
N LEU A 13 22.54 24.06 -0.78
CA LEU A 13 22.64 22.75 -0.14
C LEU A 13 21.47 22.50 0.82
N ALA A 14 21.10 23.51 1.61
CA ALA A 14 19.95 23.45 2.51
C ALA A 14 18.62 23.31 1.74
N ALA A 15 18.46 24.01 0.62
CA ALA A 15 17.27 23.89 -0.22
C ALA A 15 17.15 22.51 -0.87
N VAL A 16 18.26 21.96 -1.38
CA VAL A 16 18.29 20.61 -1.94
C VAL A 16 17.95 19.59 -0.85
N PHE A 17 18.60 19.68 0.32
CA PHE A 17 18.34 18.76 1.45
C PHE A 17 16.89 18.84 1.95
N ALA A 18 16.33 20.03 2.11
CA ALA A 18 14.95 20.19 2.54
C ALA A 18 13.96 19.64 1.49
N SER A 19 14.23 19.86 0.20
CA SER A 19 13.38 19.36 -0.89
C SER A 19 13.40 17.84 -0.98
N THR A 20 14.56 17.20 -0.85
CA THR A 20 14.67 15.74 -0.87
C THR A 20 14.04 15.12 0.36
N PHE A 21 14.27 15.70 1.55
CA PHE A 21 13.65 15.24 2.79
C PHE A 21 12.12 15.32 2.72
N LEU A 22 11.58 16.46 2.28
CA LEU A 22 10.13 16.65 2.15
C LEU A 22 9.52 15.70 1.12
N THR A 23 10.20 15.47 -0.01
CA THR A 23 9.73 14.55 -1.06
C THR A 23 9.71 13.11 -0.56
N VAL A 24 10.79 12.66 0.10
CA VAL A 24 10.84 11.33 0.71
C VAL A 24 9.78 11.17 1.78
N PHE A 25 9.60 12.18 2.64
CA PHE A 25 8.57 12.18 3.68
C PHE A 25 7.16 12.12 3.10
N LEU A 26 6.86 12.89 2.04
CA LEU A 26 5.56 12.84 1.35
C LEU A 26 5.31 11.48 0.71
N VAL A 27 6.33 10.88 0.08
CA VAL A 27 6.19 9.54 -0.51
C VAL A 27 5.93 8.50 0.59
N ILE A 28 6.69 8.55 1.69
CA ILE A 28 6.50 7.67 2.86
C ILE A 28 5.12 7.87 3.50
N ALA A 29 4.66 9.12 3.64
CA ALA A 29 3.33 9.43 4.19
C ALA A 29 2.20 8.98 3.25
N SER A 30 2.46 8.87 1.95
CA SER A 30 1.50 8.40 0.94
C SER A 30 1.54 6.89 0.68
N THR A 31 2.59 6.18 1.13
CA THR A 31 2.62 4.71 1.08
C THR A 31 1.68 4.16 2.15
N GLN A 32 0.56 3.61 1.67
CA GLN A 32 -0.50 3.00 2.46
C GLN A 32 0.05 1.88 3.36
N SER A 33 -0.63 1.66 4.49
CA SER A 33 -0.46 0.49 5.34
C SER A 33 -0.51 -0.78 4.47
N ALA A 34 0.58 -1.52 4.44
CA ALA A 34 0.60 -2.85 3.85
C ALA A 34 -0.27 -3.75 4.74
N TYR A 35 -1.49 -4.04 4.32
CA TYR A 35 -2.29 -5.06 4.96
C TYR A 35 -1.53 -6.39 4.94
N SER A 36 -1.58 -7.16 6.02
CA SER A 36 -0.98 -8.50 6.03
C SER A 36 -1.69 -9.37 5.01
N SER A 37 -0.91 -10.03 4.15
CA SER A 37 -1.46 -11.01 3.21
C SER A 37 -1.77 -12.30 3.97
N PRO A 38 -3.01 -12.82 3.89
CA PRO A 38 -3.37 -14.05 4.57
C PRO A 38 -2.59 -15.24 4.00
N ASN A 39 -2.26 -16.20 4.87
CA ASN A 39 -1.92 -17.55 4.40
C ASN A 39 -3.16 -18.13 3.73
N SER A 40 -3.05 -18.41 2.43
CA SER A 40 -4.14 -18.93 1.62
C SER A 40 -4.18 -20.46 1.66
N TYR A 41 -5.36 -21.02 1.36
CA TYR A 41 -5.60 -22.45 1.30
C TYR A 41 -6.36 -22.77 0.01
N VAL A 42 -5.82 -23.71 -0.77
CA VAL A 42 -6.52 -24.28 -1.92
C VAL A 42 -7.51 -25.31 -1.39
N SER A 43 -8.78 -25.12 -1.72
CA SER A 43 -9.86 -26.04 -1.43
C SER A 43 -10.53 -26.45 -2.74
N GLU A 44 -10.92 -27.70 -2.84
CA GLU A 44 -11.75 -28.17 -3.95
C GLU A 44 -13.21 -28.07 -3.53
N PHE A 45 -14.02 -27.33 -4.28
CA PHE A 45 -15.47 -27.23 -4.09
C PHE A 45 -16.17 -27.56 -5.40
N GLU A 46 -17.01 -28.59 -5.38
CA GLU A 46 -17.75 -29.07 -6.56
C GLU A 46 -16.85 -29.37 -7.78
N GLY A 47 -15.62 -29.88 -7.54
CA GLY A 47 -14.65 -30.17 -8.61
C GLY A 47 -13.94 -28.94 -9.17
N MET A 48 -14.06 -27.78 -8.52
CA MET A 48 -13.33 -26.56 -8.85
C MET A 48 -12.34 -26.22 -7.74
N ASP A 49 -11.11 -25.91 -8.13
CA ASP A 49 -10.13 -25.34 -7.21
C ASP A 49 -10.50 -23.89 -6.89
N ILE A 50 -10.73 -23.62 -5.61
CA ILE A 50 -10.85 -22.27 -5.07
C ILE A 50 -9.71 -22.04 -4.08
N THR A 51 -9.15 -20.84 -4.06
CA THR A 51 -8.17 -20.45 -3.06
C THR A 51 -8.78 -19.42 -2.13
N ILE A 52 -8.85 -19.71 -0.84
CA ILE A 52 -9.42 -18.82 0.17
C ILE A 52 -8.37 -18.40 1.20
N GLY A 53 -8.50 -17.18 1.71
CA GLY A 53 -7.64 -16.61 2.73
C GLY A 53 -8.44 -15.71 3.67
N PRO A 54 -8.20 -15.76 5.00
CA PRO A 54 -7.29 -16.65 5.73
C PRO A 54 -7.63 -18.14 5.61
N LYS A 55 -6.62 -19.00 5.76
CA LYS A 55 -6.80 -20.45 5.81
C LYS A 55 -7.90 -20.84 6.81
N PRO A 56 -8.79 -21.78 6.46
CA PRO A 56 -9.80 -22.30 7.39
C PRO A 56 -9.19 -22.79 8.70
N ASN A 57 -9.80 -22.38 9.81
CA ASN A 57 -9.40 -22.66 11.19
C ASN A 57 -7.99 -22.16 11.56
N ALA A 58 -7.45 -21.18 10.82
CA ALA A 58 -6.21 -20.53 11.21
C ALA A 58 -6.35 -19.81 12.55
N THR A 59 -5.32 -19.90 13.38
CA THR A 59 -5.16 -19.12 14.61
C THR A 59 -4.09 -18.04 14.40
N ASP A 60 -4.01 -17.10 15.34
CA ASP A 60 -2.98 -16.06 15.37
C ASP A 60 -2.92 -15.20 14.09
N VAL A 61 -4.10 -14.98 13.49
CA VAL A 61 -4.22 -14.17 12.28
C VAL A 61 -3.97 -12.69 12.61
N PRO A 62 -3.10 -11.99 11.85
CA PRO A 62 -2.84 -10.56 12.05
C PRO A 62 -4.12 -9.70 11.98
N LEU A 63 -4.19 -8.63 12.78
CA LEU A 63 -5.39 -7.79 12.86
C LEU A 63 -5.66 -6.95 11.60
N ASP A 64 -4.66 -6.75 10.76
CA ASP A 64 -4.75 -6.06 9.46
C ASP A 64 -4.81 -7.04 8.27
N THR A 65 -5.20 -8.28 8.53
CA THR A 65 -5.35 -9.29 7.49
C THR A 65 -6.45 -8.93 6.49
N THR A 66 -6.17 -9.11 5.19
CA THR A 66 -7.22 -9.09 4.16
C THR A 66 -7.92 -10.42 4.03
N ILE A 67 -9.12 -10.41 3.44
CA ILE A 67 -9.82 -11.63 3.03
C ILE A 67 -9.62 -11.80 1.53
N THR A 68 -9.21 -12.99 1.08
CA THR A 68 -8.94 -13.26 -0.33
C THR A 68 -9.74 -14.46 -0.80
N ILE A 69 -10.31 -14.37 -1.99
CA ILE A 69 -11.01 -15.47 -2.65
C ILE A 69 -10.56 -15.48 -4.10
N ASP A 70 -9.98 -16.60 -4.54
CA ASP A 70 -9.61 -16.85 -5.92
C ASP A 70 -10.47 -17.99 -6.44
N ALA A 71 -11.28 -17.70 -7.45
CA ALA A 71 -12.23 -18.65 -8.01
C ALA A 71 -12.35 -18.45 -9.52
N PHE A 72 -12.92 -19.45 -10.20
CA PHE A 72 -13.18 -19.36 -11.64
C PHE A 72 -14.17 -18.24 -11.99
N SER A 73 -13.94 -17.65 -13.16
CA SER A 73 -14.50 -16.44 -13.77
C SER A 73 -16.02 -16.32 -13.78
N SER A 74 -16.72 -17.43 -13.70
CA SER A 74 -18.19 -17.44 -13.71
C SER A 74 -18.80 -17.61 -12.31
N ALA A 75 -17.99 -17.52 -11.26
CA ALA A 75 -18.48 -17.33 -9.91
C ALA A 75 -18.69 -15.83 -9.67
N GLU A 76 -19.95 -15.38 -9.75
CA GLU A 76 -20.31 -14.14 -9.09
C GLU A 76 -20.08 -14.34 -7.59
N LEU A 77 -19.15 -13.56 -7.03
CA LEU A 77 -18.94 -13.49 -5.59
C LEU A 77 -19.95 -12.47 -5.05
N ASN A 78 -21.16 -12.94 -4.84
CA ASN A 78 -22.21 -12.17 -4.20
C ASN A 78 -22.08 -12.33 -2.67
N ASP A 79 -22.32 -11.24 -1.95
CA ASP A 79 -22.64 -11.26 -0.53
C ASP A 79 -21.55 -11.83 0.39
N LEU A 80 -20.35 -11.22 0.38
CA LEU A 80 -19.37 -11.48 1.44
C LEU A 80 -19.94 -11.00 2.79
N HIS A 81 -20.18 -11.95 3.68
CA HIS A 81 -20.60 -11.70 5.05
C HIS A 81 -19.55 -12.17 6.04
N THR A 82 -19.40 -11.42 7.13
CA THR A 82 -18.50 -11.76 8.23
C THR A 82 -19.27 -11.74 9.54
N THR A 83 -18.96 -12.70 10.43
CA THR A 83 -19.50 -12.75 11.79
C THR A 83 -18.34 -12.92 12.78
N PRO A 84 -18.08 -11.95 13.69
CA PRO A 84 -18.76 -10.66 13.81
C PRO A 84 -18.53 -9.77 12.58
N GLU A 85 -19.43 -8.80 12.38
CA GLU A 85 -19.42 -7.95 11.19
C GLU A 85 -18.13 -7.10 11.10
N VAL A 86 -17.54 -7.09 9.91
CA VAL A 86 -16.37 -6.29 9.55
C VAL A 86 -16.74 -5.38 8.39
N PRO A 87 -16.71 -4.05 8.57
CA PRO A 87 -16.93 -3.12 7.46
C PRO A 87 -15.78 -3.24 6.45
N ILE A 88 -16.10 -3.35 5.17
CA ILE A 88 -15.13 -3.44 4.07
C ILE A 88 -14.96 -2.06 3.43
N ALA A 89 -13.72 -1.56 3.38
CA ALA A 89 -13.40 -0.27 2.77
C ALA A 89 -13.25 -0.36 1.25
N GLY A 90 -12.84 -1.53 0.73
CA GLY A 90 -12.63 -1.71 -0.69
C GLY A 90 -12.49 -3.17 -1.09
N VAL A 91 -12.68 -3.40 -2.38
CA VAL A 91 -12.49 -4.70 -3.02
C VAL A 91 -11.61 -4.48 -4.25
N THR A 92 -10.54 -5.26 -4.36
CA THR A 92 -9.70 -5.31 -5.56
C THR A 92 -9.92 -6.63 -6.26
N VAL A 93 -10.02 -6.59 -7.59
CA VAL A 93 -10.17 -7.79 -8.43
C VAL A 93 -8.97 -7.88 -9.36
N GLU A 94 -8.29 -9.03 -9.35
CA GLU A 94 -7.10 -9.32 -10.15
C GLU A 94 -7.34 -10.57 -10.99
N VAL A 95 -6.79 -10.61 -12.20
CA VAL A 95 -6.78 -11.83 -13.03
C VAL A 95 -5.67 -12.74 -12.51
N SER A 96 -6.04 -13.86 -11.91
CA SER A 96 -5.11 -14.85 -11.35
C SER A 96 -4.82 -16.00 -12.33
N GLY A 97 -5.70 -16.21 -13.32
CA GLY A 97 -5.53 -17.25 -14.33
C GLY A 97 -6.39 -17.04 -15.58
N PRO A 98 -6.29 -17.92 -16.60
CA PRO A 98 -6.98 -17.77 -17.88
C PRO A 98 -8.52 -17.61 -17.76
N MET A 99 -9.08 -18.13 -16.67
CA MET A 99 -10.49 -17.98 -16.31
C MET A 99 -10.62 -17.89 -14.79
N SER A 100 -9.67 -17.31 -14.08
CA SER A 100 -9.73 -17.17 -12.61
C SER A 100 -9.54 -15.73 -12.21
N TYR A 101 -10.33 -15.28 -11.25
CA TYR A 101 -10.19 -13.95 -10.65
C TYR A 101 -10.00 -14.07 -9.15
N LYS A 102 -9.00 -13.37 -8.66
CA LYS A 102 -8.74 -13.17 -7.25
C LYS A 102 -9.40 -11.88 -6.80
N GLN A 103 -10.32 -11.98 -5.85
CA GLN A 103 -10.89 -10.85 -5.14
C GLN A 103 -10.20 -10.72 -3.78
N THR A 104 -9.80 -9.49 -3.46
CA THR A 104 -9.20 -9.13 -2.17
C THR A 104 -10.08 -8.07 -1.50
N PHE A 105 -10.58 -8.39 -0.31
CA PHE A 105 -11.43 -7.52 0.50
C PHE A 105 -10.60 -6.90 1.61
N TYR A 106 -10.63 -5.57 1.68
CA TYR A 106 -9.85 -4.78 2.63
C TYR A 106 -10.75 -4.30 3.76
N PRO A 107 -10.54 -4.74 5.02
CA PRO A 107 -11.26 -4.20 6.16
C PRO A 107 -11.05 -2.68 6.29
N ALA A 108 -12.14 -1.95 6.59
CA ALA A 108 -12.10 -0.51 6.85
C ALA A 108 -11.47 -0.16 8.20
N GLN A 109 -11.36 -1.15 9.09
CA GLN A 109 -10.75 -1.04 10.40
C GLN A 109 -10.03 -2.34 10.74
N LEU A 110 -9.08 -2.27 11.68
CA LEU A 110 -8.43 -3.45 12.22
C LEU A 110 -9.46 -4.42 12.81
N LEU A 111 -9.22 -5.71 12.60
CA LEU A 111 -9.98 -6.77 13.23
C LEU A 111 -9.77 -6.74 14.75
N LYS A 112 -10.77 -7.19 15.49
CA LYS A 112 -10.70 -7.27 16.95
C LYS A 112 -9.69 -8.34 17.36
N PRO A 113 -8.89 -8.12 18.42
CA PRO A 113 -7.95 -9.13 18.90
C PRO A 113 -8.69 -10.31 19.52
N ALA A 114 -8.04 -11.49 19.52
CA ALA A 114 -8.55 -12.73 20.12
C ALA A 114 -10.01 -13.06 19.72
N THR A 115 -10.38 -12.77 18.48
CA THR A 115 -11.75 -12.89 17.99
C THR A 115 -11.81 -13.88 16.85
N SER A 116 -12.74 -14.83 16.94
CA SER A 116 -13.04 -15.75 15.86
C SER A 116 -14.02 -15.11 14.88
N TYR A 117 -13.61 -15.03 13.62
CA TYR A 117 -14.40 -14.54 12.50
C TYR A 117 -14.83 -15.72 11.64
N THR A 118 -16.10 -15.74 11.27
CA THR A 118 -16.64 -16.62 10.24
C THR A 118 -16.91 -15.79 9.00
N VAL A 119 -16.30 -16.16 7.88
CA VAL A 119 -16.52 -15.58 6.56
C VAL A 119 -17.49 -16.48 5.83
N THR A 120 -18.50 -15.90 5.20
CA THR A 120 -19.46 -16.60 4.35
C THR A 120 -19.60 -15.85 3.05
N VAL A 121 -19.60 -16.57 1.94
CA VAL A 121 -19.69 -16.02 0.60
C VAL A 121 -20.46 -17.00 -0.27
N THR A 122 -21.20 -16.50 -1.25
CA THR A 122 -21.86 -17.36 -2.23
C THR A 122 -21.01 -17.44 -3.48
N ILE A 123 -20.66 -18.65 -3.91
CA ILE A 123 -19.90 -18.93 -5.13
C ILE A 123 -20.79 -19.78 -6.05
N ARG A 124 -21.30 -19.21 -7.15
CA ARG A 124 -22.25 -19.90 -8.06
C ARG A 124 -23.44 -20.54 -7.34
N ASP A 125 -24.14 -19.77 -6.51
CA ASP A 125 -25.28 -20.22 -5.68
C ASP A 125 -24.95 -21.23 -4.57
N THR A 126 -23.68 -21.65 -4.44
CA THR A 126 -23.23 -22.52 -3.35
C THR A 126 -22.59 -21.68 -2.23
N PRO A 127 -23.11 -21.74 -0.99
CA PRO A 127 -22.54 -21.01 0.13
C PRO A 127 -21.23 -21.68 0.58
N VAL A 128 -20.15 -20.90 0.60
CA VAL A 128 -18.86 -21.29 1.16
C VAL A 128 -18.64 -20.51 2.45
N SER A 129 -18.34 -21.24 3.52
CA SER A 129 -18.12 -20.65 4.84
C SER A 129 -16.88 -21.24 5.49
N TRP A 130 -16.06 -20.38 6.08
CA TRP A 130 -14.88 -20.78 6.84
C TRP A 130 -14.64 -19.81 7.99
N SER A 131 -13.86 -20.26 8.97
CA SER A 131 -13.53 -19.44 10.13
C SER A 131 -12.03 -19.25 10.29
N PHE A 132 -11.64 -18.18 11.00
CA PHE A 132 -10.29 -17.94 11.45
C PHE A 132 -10.30 -17.15 12.76
N THR A 133 -9.23 -17.22 13.55
CA THR A 133 -9.12 -16.51 14.83
C THR A 133 -7.93 -15.56 14.81
N THR A 134 -8.19 -14.30 15.16
CA THR A 134 -7.16 -13.27 15.23
C THR A 134 -6.24 -13.45 16.43
N THR A 135 -5.00 -12.95 16.31
CA THR A 135 -4.04 -12.93 17.41
C THR A 135 -4.57 -12.13 18.61
N SER A 136 -4.15 -12.53 19.81
CA SER A 136 -4.37 -11.77 21.04
C SER A 136 -3.29 -10.70 21.28
N GLU A 137 -2.20 -10.73 20.50
CA GLU A 137 -1.10 -9.79 20.64
C GLU A 137 -1.53 -8.37 20.23
N PRO A 138 -1.02 -7.33 20.91
CA PRO A 138 -1.24 -5.95 20.49
C PRO A 138 -0.77 -5.77 19.04
N TYR A 139 -1.62 -5.17 18.20
CA TYR A 139 -1.22 -4.83 16.84
C TYR A 139 -0.05 -3.86 16.87
N GLN A 140 1.13 -4.38 16.56
CA GLN A 140 2.25 -3.56 16.15
C GLN A 140 2.12 -3.44 14.63
N PRO A 141 1.76 -2.26 14.08
CA PRO A 141 1.86 -2.06 12.65
C PRO A 141 3.30 -2.34 12.29
N THR A 142 3.54 -3.48 11.64
CA THR A 142 4.81 -3.73 11.00
C THR A 142 4.75 -2.82 9.80
N ILE A 143 5.18 -1.57 9.97
CA ILE A 143 5.29 -0.63 8.86
C ILE A 143 6.43 -1.17 8.00
N SER A 144 6.11 -2.13 7.15
CA SER A 144 6.92 -2.47 5.99
C SER A 144 6.79 -1.25 5.09
N PHE A 145 7.67 -0.28 5.33
CA PHE A 145 7.94 0.78 4.38
C PHE A 145 8.47 0.10 3.12
N TYR A 146 7.57 -0.33 2.25
CA TYR A 146 7.90 -0.38 0.84
C TYR A 146 8.24 1.06 0.50
N ILE A 147 9.53 1.38 0.49
CA ILE A 147 10.02 2.50 -0.30
C ILE A 147 9.30 2.32 -1.63
N ALA A 148 8.30 3.16 -1.92
CA ALA A 148 7.52 2.99 -3.15
C ALA A 148 8.55 2.76 -4.25
N THR A 149 8.37 1.77 -5.12
CA THR A 149 9.41 1.39 -6.09
C THR A 149 9.95 2.60 -6.87
N TYR A 150 9.14 3.66 -6.96
CA TYR A 150 9.44 4.95 -7.56
C TYR A 150 9.90 6.06 -6.60
N ALA A 151 9.82 5.92 -5.28
CA ALA A 151 10.24 6.93 -4.29
C ALA A 151 11.68 7.43 -4.50
N PRO A 152 12.70 6.57 -4.73
CA PRO A 152 14.06 7.04 -4.97
C PRO A 152 14.15 7.83 -6.28
N TRP A 153 13.38 7.41 -7.30
CA TRP A 153 13.32 8.07 -8.60
C TRP A 153 12.62 9.43 -8.54
N ILE A 154 11.52 9.54 -7.79
CA ILE A 154 10.81 10.80 -7.55
C ILE A 154 11.71 11.76 -6.75
N ALA A 155 12.38 11.28 -5.70
CA ALA A 155 13.31 12.08 -4.92
C ALA A 155 14.51 12.57 -5.77
N LEU A 156 15.05 11.71 -6.64
CA LEU A 156 16.12 12.07 -7.56
C LEU A 156 15.67 13.12 -8.59
N ALA A 157 14.49 12.94 -9.19
CA ALA A 157 13.93 13.91 -10.14
C ALA A 157 13.68 15.28 -9.49
N ALA A 158 13.14 15.29 -8.26
CA ALA A 158 12.95 16.52 -7.48
C ALA A 158 14.29 17.20 -7.14
N ALA A 159 15.32 16.43 -6.78
CA ALA A 159 16.66 16.97 -6.52
C ALA A 159 17.27 17.60 -7.78
N ILE A 160 17.19 16.93 -8.92
CA ILE A 160 17.74 17.40 -10.21
C ILE A 160 17.03 18.69 -10.64
N THR A 161 15.70 18.72 -10.60
CA THR A 161 14.91 19.91 -10.99
C THR A 161 15.24 21.10 -10.09
N THR A 162 15.32 20.89 -8.78
CA THR A 162 15.69 21.94 -7.82
C THR A 162 17.09 22.47 -8.07
N ALA A 163 18.06 21.59 -8.34
CA ALA A 163 19.44 21.96 -8.66
C ALA A 163 19.54 22.75 -9.98
N MET A 164 18.79 22.34 -11.02
CA MET A 164 18.75 23.06 -12.30
C MET A 164 18.13 24.46 -12.17
N LEU A 165 17.05 24.59 -11.41
CA LEU A 165 16.38 25.88 -11.20
C LEU A 165 17.27 26.85 -10.40
N THR A 166 17.89 26.37 -9.31
CA THR A 166 18.82 27.19 -8.53
C THR A 166 20.08 27.56 -9.32
N GLY A 167 20.66 26.62 -10.07
CA GLY A 167 21.79 26.87 -10.97
C GLY A 167 21.48 27.92 -12.04
N SER A 168 20.32 27.80 -12.70
CA SER A 168 19.86 28.75 -13.73
C SER A 168 19.62 30.14 -13.17
N ALA A 169 18.98 30.25 -12.00
CA ALA A 169 18.74 31.54 -11.34
C ALA A 169 20.06 32.25 -10.99
N ILE A 170 21.09 31.50 -10.57
CA ILE A 170 22.42 32.05 -10.26
C ILE A 170 23.14 32.49 -11.52
N TRP A 171 23.11 31.70 -12.59
CA TRP A 171 23.69 32.05 -13.88
C TRP A 171 23.06 33.33 -14.42
N HIS A 172 21.72 33.37 -14.50
CA HIS A 172 21.00 34.49 -15.09
C HIS A 172 21.29 35.80 -14.35
N LYS A 173 21.37 35.76 -13.02
CA LYS A 173 21.74 36.92 -12.19
C LYS A 173 23.19 37.37 -12.40
N LYS A 174 24.13 36.44 -12.62
CA LYS A 174 25.53 36.77 -12.95
C LYS A 174 25.63 37.43 -14.32
N HIS A 175 24.90 36.93 -15.31
CA HIS A 175 24.93 37.46 -16.68
C HIS A 175 24.29 38.85 -16.80
N GLN A 176 23.24 39.13 -16.04
CA GLN A 176 22.64 40.47 -15.97
C GLN A 176 23.56 41.50 -15.31
N ASN A 177 24.34 41.10 -14.29
CA ASN A 177 25.30 42.00 -13.66
C ASN A 177 26.51 42.31 -14.57
N LEU A 178 26.92 41.37 -15.43
CA LEU A 178 28.00 41.56 -16.40
C LEU A 178 27.63 42.50 -17.56
N LYS A 179 26.33 42.62 -17.90
CA LYS A 179 25.86 43.54 -18.95
C LYS A 179 25.63 44.98 -18.45
N LYS A 180 25.75 45.22 -17.14
CA LYS A 180 25.57 46.54 -16.50
C LYS A 180 26.91 47.23 -16.16
N LEU A 181 28.02 46.58 -16.46
CA LEU A 181 29.40 47.10 -16.44
C LEU A 181 29.80 47.44 -17.88
#